data_AF-A0AAU0XG40-F1
#
_entry.id   AF-A0AAU0XG40-F1
#
_cell.length_a   1.000
_cell.length_b   1.000
_cell.length_c   1.000
_cell.angle_alpha   90.00
_cell.angle_beta   90.00
_cell.angle_gamma   90.00
#
_symmetry.space_group_name_H-M   'P 1'
#
loop_
_entity.id
_entity.type
_entity.pdbx_description
1 polymer ?
#
loop_
_entity_poly.entity_id
_entity_poly.type
_entity_poly.pdbx_seq_one_letter_code
_entity_poly.pdbx_strand_id
1 'polypeptide(L)'
;MKIGVNLPNFGPGCDPGVLRSWAQTLGDLGFDLLMVSDHVVITPDVAERYPAPVDEPFTTLSWPAGLATRLRLGTAVLIAPSTHPHQNGADMITSDDHTLLRRAIALAAQARAAGNPPFGSLLTGPDGTVLAEEHNTTLTDQDITAHPELKLARWAARELDAATAAGTTMYTNCRPCEMCEAVIRQAGLQRVVFALSDEQLLDIRPGSGRPPVPQVGPALLDEARAVVEGYYR
;
A
#
# COMPACT_ATOMS: atom_id res chain seq x y z
N MET A 1 -40.02 -18.86 -11.36
CA MET A 1 -38.65 -19.36 -11.12
C MET A 1 -37.75 -18.15 -11.08
N LYS A 2 -36.87 -17.99 -10.08
CA LYS A 2 -35.97 -16.84 -10.03
C LYS A 2 -34.71 -17.13 -10.82
N ILE A 3 -34.31 -16.24 -11.72
CA ILE A 3 -33.12 -16.43 -12.57
C ILE A 3 -32.12 -15.30 -12.28
N GLY A 4 -30.87 -15.68 -12.05
CA GLY A 4 -29.78 -14.75 -11.79
C GLY A 4 -28.66 -14.85 -12.82
N VAL A 5 -27.88 -13.78 -12.94
CA VAL A 5 -26.70 -13.69 -13.81
C VAL A 5 -25.47 -13.36 -13.00
N ASN A 6 -24.35 -14.01 -13.33
CA ASN A 6 -23.04 -13.71 -12.75
C ASN A 6 -22.30 -12.71 -13.63
N LEU A 7 -21.92 -11.56 -13.07
CA LEU A 7 -21.09 -10.56 -13.71
C LEU A 7 -19.60 -10.84 -13.51
N PRO A 8 -18.79 -10.59 -14.55
CA PRO A 8 -17.34 -10.52 -14.41
C PRO A 8 -16.93 -9.26 -13.62
N ASN A 9 -15.93 -9.40 -12.77
CA ASN A 9 -15.27 -8.32 -12.01
C ASN A 9 -13.78 -8.19 -12.40
N PHE A 10 -13.47 -8.45 -13.67
CA PHE A 10 -12.10 -8.40 -14.20
C PHE A 10 -12.02 -7.67 -15.54
N GLY A 11 -10.88 -7.03 -15.77
CA GLY A 11 -10.48 -6.43 -17.04
C GLY A 11 -11.51 -5.42 -17.57
N PRO A 12 -11.79 -5.41 -18.88
CA PRO A 12 -12.78 -4.52 -19.48
C PRO A 12 -14.22 -4.70 -18.96
N GLY A 13 -14.50 -5.80 -18.26
CA GLY A 13 -15.81 -6.04 -17.64
C GLY A 13 -16.07 -5.16 -16.41
N CYS A 14 -15.01 -4.61 -15.80
CA CYS A 14 -15.09 -3.70 -14.66
C CYS A 14 -15.47 -2.25 -15.03
N ASP A 15 -15.51 -1.92 -16.33
CA ASP A 15 -15.84 -0.56 -16.73
C ASP A 15 -17.22 -0.12 -16.19
N PRO A 16 -17.33 1.03 -15.50
CA PRO A 16 -18.60 1.47 -14.91
C PRO A 16 -19.74 1.62 -15.93
N GLY A 17 -19.42 1.97 -17.18
CA GLY A 17 -20.39 2.03 -18.27
C GLY A 17 -20.92 0.64 -18.65
N VAL A 18 -20.01 -0.34 -18.73
CA VAL A 18 -20.35 -1.76 -18.97
C VAL A 18 -21.21 -2.31 -17.84
N LEU A 19 -20.82 -2.12 -16.57
CA LEU A 19 -21.57 -2.58 -15.39
C LEU A 19 -22.98 -1.97 -15.33
N ARG A 20 -23.10 -0.68 -15.65
CA ARG A 20 -24.41 0.01 -15.76
C ARG A 20 -25.28 -0.58 -16.85
N SER A 21 -24.73 -0.83 -18.03
CA SER A 21 -25.44 -1.43 -19.17
C SER A 21 -26.00 -2.81 -18.82
N TRP A 22 -25.20 -3.63 -18.14
CA TRP A 22 -25.65 -4.94 -17.64
C TRP A 22 -26.81 -4.82 -16.67
N ALA A 23 -26.72 -3.93 -15.68
CA ALA A 23 -27.78 -3.73 -14.69
C ALA A 23 -29.12 -3.33 -15.33
N GLN A 24 -29.07 -2.42 -16.30
CA GLN A 24 -30.25 -1.96 -17.03
C GLN A 24 -30.84 -3.08 -17.88
N THR A 25 -30.00 -3.73 -18.70
CA THR A 25 -30.42 -4.80 -19.60
C THR A 25 -31.05 -5.98 -18.84
N LEU A 26 -30.44 -6.40 -17.73
CA LEU A 26 -30.98 -7.48 -16.90
C LEU A 26 -32.30 -7.10 -16.21
N GLY A 27 -32.43 -5.85 -15.78
CA GLY A 27 -33.67 -5.32 -15.25
C GLY A 27 -34.80 -5.35 -16.29
N ASP A 28 -34.53 -4.88 -17.51
CA ASP A 28 -35.49 -4.83 -18.61
C ASP A 28 -35.91 -6.24 -19.08
N LEU A 29 -34.98 -7.19 -19.06
CA LEU A 29 -35.24 -8.59 -19.39
C LEU A 29 -35.92 -9.38 -18.25
N GLY A 30 -36.15 -8.77 -17.08
CA GLY A 30 -36.90 -9.36 -15.98
C GLY A 30 -36.12 -10.36 -15.13
N PHE A 31 -34.79 -10.26 -15.07
CA PHE A 31 -33.98 -11.07 -14.16
C PHE A 31 -34.20 -10.65 -12.69
N ASP A 32 -33.94 -11.57 -11.76
CA ASP A 32 -34.18 -11.36 -10.33
C ASP A 32 -32.93 -11.01 -9.53
N LEU A 33 -31.76 -11.46 -10.00
CA LEU A 33 -30.52 -11.46 -9.23
C LEU A 33 -29.30 -11.17 -10.13
N LEU A 34 -28.44 -10.29 -9.66
CA LEU A 34 -27.14 -10.02 -10.24
C LEU A 34 -26.09 -10.40 -9.19
N MET A 35 -25.22 -11.33 -9.56
CA MET A 35 -24.16 -11.85 -8.70
C MET A 35 -22.79 -11.45 -9.22
N VAL A 36 -21.85 -11.23 -8.32
CA VAL A 36 -20.42 -11.23 -8.64
C VAL A 36 -19.78 -12.43 -7.95
N SER A 37 -18.83 -13.07 -8.62
CA SER A 37 -18.06 -14.18 -8.05
C SER A 37 -16.61 -13.74 -7.93
N ASP A 38 -15.99 -14.01 -6.78
CA ASP A 38 -14.60 -13.67 -6.53
C ASP A 38 -13.71 -14.91 -6.50
N HIS A 39 -12.40 -14.72 -6.69
CA HIS A 39 -11.41 -15.78 -6.76
C HIS A 39 -10.41 -15.68 -5.60
N VAL A 40 -10.28 -16.74 -4.80
CA VAL A 40 -9.32 -16.81 -3.68
C VAL A 40 -7.87 -16.81 -4.14
N VAL A 41 -7.62 -17.42 -5.30
CA VAL A 41 -6.30 -17.47 -5.93
C VAL A 41 -6.50 -17.26 -7.43
N ILE A 42 -5.77 -16.31 -8.00
CA ILE A 42 -5.68 -16.11 -9.45
C ILE A 42 -4.40 -16.78 -9.93
N THR A 43 -4.53 -17.91 -10.61
CA THR A 43 -3.39 -18.62 -11.19
C THR A 43 -2.89 -17.90 -12.47
N PRO A 44 -1.62 -18.09 -12.88
CA PRO A 44 -1.07 -17.39 -14.06
C PRO A 44 -1.88 -17.57 -15.35
N ASP A 45 -2.46 -18.75 -15.56
CA ASP A 45 -3.35 -19.06 -16.68
C ASP A 45 -4.69 -18.31 -16.63
N VAL A 46 -5.20 -18.05 -15.42
CA VAL A 46 -6.41 -17.24 -15.21
C VAL A 46 -6.08 -15.76 -15.43
N ALA A 47 -4.93 -15.28 -14.94
CA ALA A 47 -4.48 -13.90 -15.11
C ALA A 47 -4.21 -13.54 -16.58
N GLU A 48 -3.70 -14.49 -17.39
CA GLU A 48 -3.52 -14.30 -18.83
C GLU A 48 -4.85 -14.11 -19.55
N ARG A 49 -5.88 -14.87 -19.13
CA ARG A 49 -7.21 -14.82 -19.74
C ARG A 49 -8.06 -13.65 -19.24
N TYR A 50 -7.85 -13.23 -18.00
CA TYR A 50 -8.60 -12.19 -17.30
C TYR A 50 -7.62 -11.19 -16.67
N PRO A 51 -7.06 -10.28 -17.47
CA PRO A 51 -6.06 -9.33 -17.00
C PRO A 51 -6.69 -8.29 -16.06
N ALA A 52 -5.83 -7.67 -15.25
CA ALA A 52 -6.20 -6.55 -14.38
C ALA A 52 -6.87 -5.39 -15.15
N PRO A 53 -7.71 -4.56 -14.48
CA PRO A 53 -7.98 -4.55 -13.04
C PRO A 53 -8.92 -5.68 -12.60
N VAL A 54 -8.79 -6.13 -11.35
CA VAL A 54 -9.75 -7.04 -10.69
C VAL A 54 -10.38 -6.26 -9.55
N ASP A 55 -11.67 -5.99 -9.66
CA ASP A 55 -12.39 -5.22 -8.65
C ASP A 55 -13.02 -6.16 -7.63
N GLU A 56 -12.98 -5.77 -6.37
CA GLU A 56 -13.66 -6.55 -5.34
C GLU A 56 -15.21 -6.50 -5.54
N PRO A 57 -15.95 -7.53 -5.09
CA PRO A 57 -17.37 -7.67 -5.39
C PRO A 57 -18.25 -6.48 -4.99
N PHE A 58 -18.02 -5.83 -3.85
CA PHE A 58 -18.81 -4.66 -3.44
C PHE A 58 -18.58 -3.45 -4.33
N THR A 59 -17.36 -3.21 -4.79
CA THR A 59 -17.00 -2.14 -5.71
C THR A 59 -17.72 -2.35 -7.03
N THR A 60 -17.66 -3.57 -7.56
CA THR A 60 -18.39 -3.95 -8.77
C THR A 60 -19.91 -3.78 -8.59
N LEU A 61 -20.46 -4.19 -7.43
CA LEU A 61 -21.89 -4.11 -7.12
C LEU A 61 -22.37 -2.71 -6.72
N SER A 62 -21.49 -1.80 -6.35
CA SER A 62 -21.85 -0.41 -5.98
C SER A 62 -22.45 0.35 -7.17
N TRP A 63 -21.96 0.05 -8.39
CA TRP A 63 -22.46 0.63 -9.62
C TRP A 63 -23.92 0.27 -9.91
N PRO A 64 -24.30 -1.03 -10.02
CA PRO A 64 -25.70 -1.40 -10.17
C PRO A 64 -26.55 -1.02 -8.96
N ALA A 65 -26.00 -0.97 -7.74
CA ALA A 65 -26.74 -0.51 -6.55
C ALA A 65 -27.15 0.97 -6.63
N GLY A 66 -26.32 1.81 -7.27
CA GLY A 66 -26.62 3.22 -7.51
C GLY A 66 -27.68 3.46 -8.59
N LEU A 67 -28.03 2.42 -9.36
CA LEU A 67 -29.09 2.46 -10.35
C LEU A 67 -30.32 1.85 -9.69
N ALA A 68 -31.41 2.63 -9.57
CA ALA A 68 -32.65 2.20 -8.92
C ALA A 68 -33.37 1.06 -9.71
N THR A 69 -32.77 -0.13 -9.73
CA THR A 69 -33.24 -1.33 -10.41
C THR A 69 -34.00 -2.23 -9.43
N ARG A 70 -34.80 -3.17 -9.95
CA ARG A 70 -35.49 -4.19 -9.14
C ARG A 70 -34.61 -5.43 -8.85
N LEU A 71 -33.35 -5.41 -9.31
CA LEU A 71 -32.43 -6.53 -9.17
C LEU A 71 -31.99 -6.69 -7.72
N ARG A 72 -31.97 -7.93 -7.23
CA ARG A 72 -31.24 -8.26 -6.01
C ARG A 72 -29.75 -8.32 -6.36
N LEU A 73 -28.90 -7.85 -5.46
CA LEU A 73 -27.45 -7.90 -5.62
C LEU A 73 -26.88 -8.91 -4.63
N GLY A 74 -25.87 -9.67 -5.04
CA GLY A 74 -25.21 -10.64 -4.16
C GLY A 74 -23.81 -11.00 -4.63
N THR A 75 -23.04 -11.62 -3.75
CA THR A 75 -21.74 -12.23 -4.11
C THR A 75 -21.69 -13.67 -3.62
N ALA A 76 -21.04 -14.55 -4.38
CA ALA A 76 -20.86 -15.95 -3.99
C ALA A 76 -19.77 -16.14 -2.93
N VAL A 77 -18.69 -15.37 -3.05
CA VAL A 77 -17.53 -15.38 -2.17
C VAL A 77 -17.12 -13.94 -1.93
N LEU A 78 -16.89 -13.59 -0.67
CA LEU A 78 -16.28 -12.33 -0.30
C LEU A 78 -14.97 -12.64 0.40
N ILE A 79 -13.87 -12.19 -0.19
CA ILE A 79 -12.58 -12.17 0.48
C ILE A 79 -12.48 -10.81 1.17
N ALA A 80 -12.70 -10.79 2.49
CA ALA A 80 -12.46 -9.60 3.30
C ALA A 80 -11.01 -9.11 3.06
N PRO A 81 -10.78 -7.79 2.99
CA PRO A 81 -9.87 -7.19 2.03
C PRO A 81 -8.43 -7.71 2.18
N SER A 82 -7.95 -8.42 1.16
CA SER A 82 -6.54 -8.45 0.77
C SER A 82 -6.27 -7.56 -0.45
N THR A 83 -7.32 -7.01 -1.07
CA THR A 83 -7.25 -6.04 -2.17
C THR A 83 -7.85 -4.71 -1.70
N HIS A 84 -7.05 -3.65 -1.78
CA HIS A 84 -7.43 -2.30 -1.38
C HIS A 84 -8.65 -1.80 -2.18
N PRO A 85 -9.59 -1.04 -1.57
CA PRO A 85 -10.65 -0.38 -2.31
C PRO A 85 -10.02 0.54 -3.37
N HIS A 86 -10.58 0.57 -4.59
CA HIS A 86 -10.17 1.38 -5.75
C HIS A 86 -8.89 2.21 -5.53
N GLN A 87 -7.78 1.84 -6.18
CA GLN A 87 -6.62 2.73 -6.29
C GLN A 87 -7.12 4.08 -6.82
N ASN A 88 -7.22 5.07 -5.93
CA ASN A 88 -7.37 6.45 -6.35
C ASN A 88 -6.19 6.73 -7.29
N GLY A 89 -6.34 7.53 -8.34
CA GLY A 89 -5.22 7.83 -9.27
C GLY A 89 -3.94 8.33 -8.59
N ALA A 90 -4.04 8.76 -7.32
CA ALA A 90 -2.92 9.08 -6.43
C ALA A 90 -2.06 7.86 -6.01
N ASP A 91 -2.54 6.61 -6.13
CA ASP A 91 -1.84 5.38 -5.75
C ASP A 91 -1.17 4.64 -6.92
N MET A 92 -1.36 5.10 -8.17
CA MET A 92 -0.64 4.54 -9.31
C MET A 92 0.79 5.08 -9.36
N ILE A 93 1.76 4.20 -9.66
CA ILE A 93 3.14 4.60 -9.93
C ILE A 93 3.19 5.30 -11.29
N THR A 94 3.73 6.51 -11.31
CA THR A 94 3.86 7.35 -12.50
C THR A 94 5.25 7.24 -13.15
N SER A 95 5.44 7.85 -14.33
CA SER A 95 6.77 7.97 -14.93
C SER A 95 7.74 8.79 -14.09
N ASP A 96 7.23 9.77 -13.35
CA ASP A 96 8.02 10.63 -12.48
C ASP A 96 8.48 9.86 -11.25
N ASP A 97 7.60 9.01 -10.70
CA ASP A 97 7.95 8.06 -9.64
C ASP A 97 9.10 7.14 -10.07
N HIS A 98 9.11 6.64 -11.31
CA HIS A 98 10.23 5.85 -11.83
C HIS A 98 11.55 6.64 -11.85
N THR A 99 11.51 7.93 -12.17
CA THR A 99 12.72 8.78 -12.16
C THR A 99 13.25 8.96 -10.75
N LEU A 100 12.36 9.20 -9.78
CA LEU A 100 12.71 9.36 -8.37
C LEU A 100 13.19 8.02 -7.77
N LEU A 101 12.58 6.90 -8.11
CA LEU A 101 13.08 5.57 -7.72
C LEU A 101 14.46 5.26 -8.30
N ARG A 102 14.76 5.65 -9.54
CA ARG A 102 16.12 5.54 -10.09
C ARG A 102 17.13 6.35 -9.29
N ARG A 103 16.72 7.52 -8.78
CA ARG A 103 17.57 8.32 -7.88
C ARG A 103 17.80 7.61 -6.54
N ALA A 104 16.76 7.04 -5.94
CA ALA A 104 16.88 6.21 -4.73
C ALA A 104 17.86 5.02 -4.93
N ILE A 105 17.78 4.35 -6.08
CA ILE A 105 18.70 3.26 -6.45
C ILE A 105 20.15 3.77 -6.60
N ALA A 106 20.35 4.96 -7.16
CA ALA A 106 21.69 5.56 -7.26
C ALA A 106 22.28 5.88 -5.87
N LEU A 107 21.46 6.36 -4.92
CA LEU A 107 21.86 6.58 -3.53
C LEU A 107 22.21 5.25 -2.84
N ALA A 108 21.44 4.19 -3.08
CA ALA A 108 21.76 2.85 -2.59
C ALA A 108 23.11 2.33 -3.12
N ALA A 109 23.43 2.62 -4.39
CA ALA A 109 24.73 2.30 -4.96
C ALA A 109 25.88 3.08 -4.30
N GLN A 110 25.64 4.33 -3.89
CA GLN A 110 26.61 5.13 -3.12
C GLN A 110 26.85 4.55 -1.73
N ALA A 111 25.80 4.17 -0.99
CA ALA A 111 25.94 3.48 0.30
C ALA A 111 26.80 2.20 0.15
N ARG A 112 26.52 1.40 -0.88
CA ARG A 112 27.30 0.19 -1.17
C ARG A 112 28.77 0.51 -1.45
N ALA A 113 29.04 1.52 -2.26
CA ALA A 113 30.40 1.94 -2.57
C ALA A 113 31.17 2.45 -1.33
N ALA A 114 30.45 3.04 -0.37
CA ALA A 114 30.97 3.46 0.92
C ALA A 114 31.10 2.31 1.96
N GLY A 115 30.76 1.07 1.59
CA GLY A 115 30.85 -0.10 2.46
C GLY A 115 29.64 -0.32 3.38
N ASN A 116 28.53 0.38 3.16
CA ASN A 116 27.27 0.21 3.89
C ASN A 116 26.29 -0.73 3.16
N PRO A 117 25.25 -1.24 3.84
CA PRO A 117 24.12 -1.91 3.20
C PRO A 117 23.52 -1.07 2.06
N PRO A 118 23.14 -1.68 0.92
CA PRO A 118 22.78 -0.95 -0.31
C PRO A 118 21.34 -0.41 -0.27
N PHE A 119 21.07 0.55 0.61
CA PHE A 119 19.77 1.22 0.71
C PHE A 119 19.91 2.73 0.56
N GLY A 120 18.97 3.34 -0.14
CA GLY A 120 18.94 4.77 -0.40
C GLY A 120 17.51 5.29 -0.58
N SER A 121 17.29 6.52 -0.15
CA SER A 121 15.95 7.11 -0.13
C SER A 121 16.01 8.63 -0.34
N LEU A 122 14.89 9.22 -0.74
CA LEU A 122 14.71 10.67 -0.85
C LEU A 122 13.28 11.08 -0.51
N LEU A 123 13.10 12.36 -0.19
CA LEU A 123 11.80 13.00 0.01
C LEU A 123 11.55 14.02 -1.10
N THR A 124 10.32 14.05 -1.63
CA THR A 124 9.85 15.16 -2.47
C THR A 124 8.67 15.86 -1.83
N GLY A 125 8.62 17.19 -2.00
CA GLY A 125 7.48 17.99 -1.61
C GLY A 125 6.25 17.74 -2.50
N PRO A 126 5.12 18.38 -2.17
CA PRO A 126 3.87 18.24 -2.93
C PRO A 126 3.97 18.70 -4.40
N ASP A 127 4.95 19.55 -4.71
CA ASP A 127 5.25 20.08 -6.04
C ASP A 127 6.23 19.21 -6.83
N GLY A 128 6.68 18.08 -6.25
CA GLY A 128 7.70 17.19 -6.83
C GLY A 128 9.14 17.64 -6.59
N THR A 129 9.39 18.76 -5.90
CA THR A 129 10.74 19.23 -5.59
C THR A 129 11.41 18.28 -4.61
N VAL A 130 12.66 17.85 -4.88
CA VAL A 130 13.46 17.05 -3.94
C VAL A 130 13.84 17.90 -2.73
N LEU A 131 13.40 17.48 -1.54
CA LEU A 131 13.64 18.17 -0.28
C LEU A 131 14.91 17.69 0.42
N ALA A 132 15.11 16.37 0.42
CA ALA A 132 16.24 15.73 1.10
C ALA A 132 16.54 14.37 0.48
N GLU A 133 17.80 13.95 0.53
CA GLU A 133 18.30 12.68 0.03
C GLU A 133 19.21 12.05 1.07
N GLU A 134 19.10 10.73 1.26
CA GLU A 134 19.91 9.98 2.20
C GLU A 134 20.26 8.59 1.68
N HIS A 135 21.36 8.05 2.18
CA HIS A 135 21.76 6.67 1.94
C HIS A 135 22.13 5.98 3.26
N ASN A 136 22.12 4.65 3.29
CA ASN A 136 22.45 3.91 4.50
C ASN A 136 23.87 4.22 4.99
N THR A 137 24.01 4.46 6.28
CA THR A 137 25.30 4.74 6.94
C THR A 137 25.51 3.89 8.20
N THR A 138 24.78 2.78 8.35
CA THR A 138 24.79 1.95 9.56
C THR A 138 26.17 1.45 9.98
N LEU A 139 27.01 1.06 9.02
CA LEU A 139 28.35 0.54 9.32
C LEU A 139 29.37 1.66 9.53
N THR A 140 29.29 2.73 8.72
CA THR A 140 30.20 3.88 8.85
C THR A 140 29.96 4.70 10.10
N ASP A 141 28.70 4.87 10.48
CA ASP A 141 28.29 5.67 11.65
C ASP A 141 28.23 4.80 12.93
N GLN A 142 28.40 3.48 12.80
CA GLN A 142 28.23 2.51 13.88
C GLN A 142 26.87 2.63 14.58
N ASP A 143 25.83 2.95 13.80
CA ASP A 143 24.46 3.17 14.26
C ASP A 143 23.50 2.24 13.52
N ILE A 144 22.98 1.24 14.24
CA ILE A 144 22.02 0.27 13.71
C ILE A 144 20.72 0.91 13.20
N THR A 145 20.46 2.17 13.54
CA THR A 145 19.27 2.92 13.14
C THR A 145 19.51 3.87 11.97
N ALA A 146 20.77 4.03 11.50
CA ALA A 146 21.14 4.95 10.40
C ALA A 146 20.72 4.48 9.00
N HIS A 147 19.47 4.00 8.91
CA HIS A 147 18.75 3.74 7.67
C HIS A 147 18.35 5.06 7.01
N PRO A 148 18.37 5.15 5.68
CA PRO A 148 18.05 6.39 4.98
C PRO A 148 16.59 6.82 5.24
N GLU A 149 15.63 5.89 5.27
CA GLU A 149 14.23 6.19 5.56
C GLU A 149 14.05 6.80 6.96
N LEU A 150 14.73 6.24 7.96
CA LEU A 150 14.64 6.72 9.34
C LEU A 150 15.28 8.10 9.49
N LYS A 151 16.43 8.34 8.85
CA LYS A 151 17.08 9.66 8.81
C LYS A 151 16.17 10.71 8.18
N LEU A 152 15.56 10.40 7.04
CA LEU A 152 14.65 11.29 6.35
C LEU A 152 13.35 11.55 7.12
N ALA A 153 12.75 10.53 7.73
CA ALA A 153 11.54 10.71 8.54
C ALA A 153 11.81 11.57 9.78
N ARG A 154 12.98 11.39 10.42
CA ARG A 154 13.41 12.28 11.52
C ARG A 154 13.66 13.70 11.07
N TRP A 155 14.25 13.89 9.88
CA TRP A 155 14.42 15.21 9.28
C TRP A 155 13.05 15.85 9.00
N ALA A 156 12.13 15.13 8.37
CA ALA A 156 10.78 15.61 8.08
C ALA A 156 10.04 16.06 9.34
N ALA A 157 10.08 15.25 10.41
CA ALA A 157 9.45 15.58 11.68
C ALA A 157 10.04 16.81 12.38
N ARG A 158 11.28 17.20 12.05
CA ARG A 158 11.96 18.38 12.62
C ARG A 158 11.77 19.62 11.77
N GLU A 159 11.77 19.48 10.46
CA GLU A 159 11.89 20.60 9.52
C GLU A 159 10.58 20.94 8.80
N LEU A 160 9.61 20.02 8.73
CA LEU A 160 8.34 20.23 8.03
C LEU A 160 7.20 20.50 8.99
N ASP A 161 6.29 21.41 8.59
CA ASP A 161 4.98 21.49 9.22
C ASP A 161 4.10 20.29 8.83
N ALA A 162 3.00 20.09 9.57
CA ALA A 162 2.13 18.94 9.39
C ALA A 162 1.46 18.86 8.00
N ALA A 163 1.14 20.00 7.38
CA ALA A 163 0.50 20.01 6.07
C ALA A 163 1.51 19.66 4.96
N THR A 164 2.73 20.20 5.07
CA THR A 164 3.82 19.89 4.16
C THR A 164 4.26 18.43 4.29
N ALA A 165 4.38 17.91 5.52
CA ALA A 165 4.68 16.50 5.76
C ALA A 165 3.61 15.57 5.15
N ALA A 166 2.34 15.91 5.31
CA ALA A 166 1.23 15.15 4.74
C ALA A 166 1.28 15.05 3.21
N GLY A 167 1.73 16.11 2.53
CA GLY A 167 1.89 16.11 1.07
C GLY A 167 3.27 15.65 0.57
N THR A 168 4.19 15.30 1.47
CA THR A 168 5.54 14.83 1.13
C THR A 168 5.53 13.34 0.80
N THR A 169 6.23 12.96 -0.27
CA THR A 169 6.38 11.56 -0.69
C THR A 169 7.80 11.07 -0.45
N MET A 170 7.94 9.89 0.15
CA MET A 170 9.23 9.21 0.26
C MET A 170 9.42 8.22 -0.89
N TYR A 171 10.60 8.24 -1.51
CA TYR A 171 11.01 7.24 -2.49
C TYR A 171 12.18 6.44 -1.91
N THR A 172 12.11 5.11 -1.97
CA THR A 172 13.16 4.23 -1.46
C THR A 172 13.38 3.03 -2.38
N ASN A 173 14.60 2.49 -2.45
CA ASN A 173 14.87 1.35 -3.33
C ASN A 173 14.28 0.02 -2.81
N CYS A 174 13.99 -0.08 -1.51
CA CYS A 174 13.38 -1.26 -0.89
C CYS A 174 12.26 -0.83 0.04
N ARG A 175 11.23 -1.66 0.21
CA ARG A 175 10.15 -1.39 1.17
C ARG A 175 10.76 -1.08 2.57
N PRO A 176 10.30 -0.03 3.26
CA PRO A 176 10.80 0.29 4.59
C PRO A 176 10.57 -0.86 5.58
N CYS A 177 11.54 -1.14 6.45
CA CYS A 177 11.36 -2.10 7.53
C CYS A 177 10.42 -1.56 8.62
N GLU A 178 9.94 -2.45 9.51
CA GLU A 178 9.00 -2.11 10.60
C GLU A 178 9.45 -0.90 11.44
N MET A 179 10.75 -0.80 11.74
CA MET A 179 11.33 0.34 12.45
C MET A 179 11.17 1.65 11.67
N CYS A 180 11.45 1.64 10.37
CA CYS A 180 11.36 2.84 9.54
C CYS A 180 9.90 3.22 9.28
N GLU A 181 9.03 2.24 9.02
CA GLU A 181 7.60 2.45 8.81
C GLU A 181 6.93 3.14 10.01
N ALA A 182 7.28 2.72 11.23
CA ALA A 182 6.78 3.36 12.44
C ALA A 182 7.18 4.85 12.52
N VAL A 183 8.43 5.18 12.17
CA VAL A 183 8.94 6.57 12.23
C VAL A 183 8.38 7.43 11.09
N ILE A 184 8.24 6.88 9.88
CA ILE A 184 7.59 7.54 8.74
C ILE A 184 6.17 7.98 9.12
N ARG A 185 5.39 7.07 9.71
CA ARG A 185 4.03 7.36 10.19
C ARG A 185 4.04 8.44 11.27
N GLN A 186 4.96 8.36 12.23
CA GLN A 186 5.08 9.37 13.29
C GLN A 186 5.49 10.75 12.75
N ALA A 187 6.24 10.79 11.65
CA ALA A 187 6.63 12.02 10.96
C ALA A 187 5.47 12.64 10.14
N GLY A 188 4.32 11.97 10.03
CA GLY A 188 3.15 12.48 9.31
C GLY A 188 3.24 12.34 7.78
N LEU A 189 4.23 11.59 7.26
CA LEU A 189 4.33 11.28 5.84
C LEU A 189 3.22 10.31 5.43
N GLN A 190 2.53 10.58 4.32
CA GLN A 190 1.36 9.80 3.89
C GLN A 190 1.59 8.93 2.67
N ARG A 191 2.73 9.08 1.97
CA ARG A 191 3.04 8.30 0.77
C ARG A 191 4.49 7.81 0.76
N VAL A 192 4.66 6.52 0.51
CA VAL A 192 5.96 5.89 0.26
C VAL A 192 5.86 5.13 -1.06
N VAL A 193 6.82 5.35 -1.95
CA VAL A 193 6.98 4.63 -3.21
C VAL A 193 8.28 3.84 -3.13
N PHE A 194 8.23 2.54 -3.39
CA PHE A 194 9.39 1.65 -3.28
C PHE A 194 9.59 0.78 -4.52
N ALA A 195 10.83 0.35 -4.79
CA ALA A 195 11.16 -0.48 -5.96
C ALA A 195 11.14 -1.99 -5.66
N LEU A 196 11.74 -2.45 -4.56
CA LEU A 196 11.76 -3.86 -4.16
C LEU A 196 10.85 -4.12 -2.96
N SER A 197 9.98 -5.13 -3.07
CA SER A 197 9.22 -5.69 -1.94
C SER A 197 10.10 -6.50 -1.00
N ASP A 198 9.56 -6.83 0.19
CA ASP A 198 10.26 -7.67 1.17
C ASP A 198 10.55 -9.06 0.60
N GLU A 199 9.58 -9.64 -0.11
CA GLU A 199 9.68 -10.96 -0.75
C GLU A 199 10.77 -10.97 -1.83
N GLN A 200 10.75 -9.98 -2.72
CA GLN A 200 11.78 -9.84 -3.77
C GLN A 200 13.18 -9.61 -3.17
N LEU A 201 13.27 -8.85 -2.08
CA LEU A 201 14.54 -8.63 -1.39
C LEU A 201 15.05 -9.94 -0.76
N LEU A 202 14.17 -10.74 -0.17
CA LEU A 202 14.52 -12.05 0.42
C LEU A 202 15.00 -13.05 -0.63
N ASP A 203 14.42 -13.04 -1.83
CA ASP A 203 14.87 -13.90 -2.95
C ASP A 203 16.32 -13.59 -3.35
N ILE A 204 16.71 -12.32 -3.32
CA ILE A 204 18.06 -11.86 -3.68
C ILE A 204 19.03 -11.96 -2.49
N ARG A 205 18.51 -11.86 -1.27
CA ARG A 205 19.26 -11.91 0.00
C ARG A 205 18.70 -13.02 0.90
N PRO A 206 18.98 -14.30 0.60
CA PRO A 206 18.51 -15.38 1.44
C PRO A 206 19.23 -15.36 2.79
N GLY A 207 18.45 -15.26 3.87
CA GLY A 207 18.91 -15.42 5.25
C GLY A 207 19.19 -14.11 5.97
N SER A 208 18.17 -13.53 6.60
CA SER A 208 18.40 -12.53 7.66
C SER A 208 17.16 -12.26 8.52
N GLY A 209 16.44 -13.29 8.96
CA GLY A 209 15.49 -13.12 10.05
C GLY A 209 16.27 -13.01 11.36
N ARG A 210 16.26 -11.85 12.02
CA ARG A 210 16.69 -11.78 13.42
C ARG A 210 15.59 -12.44 14.26
N PRO A 211 15.92 -13.31 15.24
CA PRO A 211 14.88 -13.90 16.07
C PRO A 211 14.11 -12.81 16.82
N PRO A 212 12.80 -12.99 17.03
CA PRO A 212 12.02 -12.05 17.83
C PRO A 212 12.60 -11.98 19.24
N VAL A 213 12.61 -10.79 19.83
CA VAL A 213 12.98 -10.60 21.24
C VAL A 213 11.76 -10.96 22.09
N PRO A 214 11.84 -11.98 22.98
CA PRO A 214 10.72 -12.31 23.86
C PRO A 214 10.31 -11.11 24.70
N GLN A 215 9.03 -10.77 24.65
CA GLN A 215 8.43 -9.73 25.50
C GLN A 215 7.76 -10.42 26.70
N VAL A 216 8.15 -10.06 27.93
CA VAL A 216 7.61 -10.65 29.16
C VAL A 216 6.88 -9.57 29.97
N GLY A 217 5.57 -9.76 30.18
CA GLY A 217 4.67 -8.82 30.84
C GLY A 217 3.21 -9.13 30.50
N PRO A 218 2.23 -8.26 30.82
CA PRO A 218 2.36 -7.01 31.58
C PRO A 218 2.56 -7.25 33.09
N ALA A 219 3.10 -6.26 33.81
CA ALA A 219 3.26 -6.26 35.27
C ALA A 219 3.08 -4.83 35.83
N LEU A 220 2.78 -4.71 37.14
CA LEU A 220 2.67 -3.42 37.85
C LEU A 220 1.66 -2.43 37.23
N LEU A 221 0.48 -2.92 36.84
CA LEU A 221 -0.53 -2.10 36.13
C LEU A 221 -0.91 -0.81 36.86
N ASP A 222 -1.14 -0.86 38.18
CA ASP A 222 -1.58 0.31 38.94
C ASP A 222 -0.49 1.40 39.00
N GLU A 223 0.77 1.00 39.17
CA GLU A 223 1.92 1.91 39.16
C GLU A 223 2.15 2.50 37.76
N ALA A 224 2.13 1.67 36.72
CA ALA A 224 2.28 2.11 35.35
C ALA A 224 1.13 3.06 34.92
N ARG A 225 -0.11 2.75 35.33
CA ARG A 225 -1.28 3.58 35.07
C ARG A 225 -1.15 4.96 35.71
N ALA A 226 -0.71 5.04 36.96
CA ALA A 226 -0.60 6.30 37.69
C ALA A 226 0.31 7.33 36.99
N VAL A 227 1.28 6.88 36.18
CA VAL A 227 2.17 7.74 35.39
C VAL A 227 1.54 8.18 34.07
N VAL A 228 0.79 7.29 33.41
CA VAL A 228 0.27 7.52 32.04
C VAL A 228 -1.10 8.19 32.04
N GLU A 229 -1.92 7.93 33.06
CA GLU A 229 -3.29 8.42 33.10
C GLU A 229 -3.34 9.95 33.18
N GLY A 230 -4.09 10.56 32.25
CA GLY A 230 -4.24 12.01 32.15
C GLY A 230 -3.28 12.70 31.19
N TYR A 231 -2.23 12.03 30.70
CA TYR A 231 -1.26 12.65 29.76
C TYR A 231 -1.84 12.91 28.35
N TYR A 232 -2.67 12.00 27.84
CA TYR A 232 -3.22 12.05 26.48
C TYR A 232 -4.62 12.69 26.37
N ARG A 233 -5.12 13.34 27.44
CA ARG A 233 -6.43 13.98 27.46
C ARG A 233 -6.33 15.48 27.21
#